data_AF-A0AAN5KTL0-F1
#
_entry.id   AF-A0AAN5KTL0-F1
#
_cell.length_a   1.000
_cell.length_b   1.000
_cell.length_c   1.000
_cell.angle_alpha   90.00
_cell.angle_beta   90.00
_cell.angle_gamma   90.00
#
_symmetry.space_group_name_H-M   'P 1'
#
loop_
_entity.id
_entity.type
_entity.pdbx_description
1 polymer ?
#
loop_
_entity_poly.entity_id
_entity_poly.type
_entity_poly.pdbx_seq_one_letter_code
_entity_poly.pdbx_strand_id
1 'polypeptide(L)'
;TLGAYKNAQLFDRSQVASLYRFMEPQDIRKIAPDTWEVKLILRITQRLKDNSGMVITDKVVAYHLRVVKLNLSRLHNPFQLALDGYTRPEERLQDLLVDTEESHETH
;
A
#
# COMPACT_ATOMS: atom_id res chain seq x y z
N THR A 1 8.51 27.02 17.48
CA THR A 1 7.65 26.33 16.48
C THR A 1 8.26 25.04 15.97
N LEU A 2 9.46 24.99 15.36
CA LEU A 2 10.10 23.72 14.94
C LEU A 2 10.40 22.73 16.10
N GLY A 3 10.79 23.24 17.27
CA GLY A 3 11.04 22.41 18.46
C GLY A 3 9.79 21.75 19.03
N ALA A 4 8.62 22.38 18.91
CA ALA A 4 7.35 21.79 19.33
C ALA A 4 6.95 20.61 18.41
N TYR A 5 7.19 20.72 17.10
CA TYR A 5 6.95 19.62 16.15
C TYR A 5 7.91 18.44 16.35
N LYS A 6 9.17 18.69 16.69
CA LYS A 6 10.14 17.63 17.06
C LYS A 6 9.74 16.93 18.37
N ASN A 7 9.32 17.70 19.38
CA ASN A 7 8.87 17.15 20.67
C ASN A 7 7.57 16.37 20.55
N ALA A 8 6.69 16.74 19.60
CA ALA A 8 5.47 15.99 19.29
C ALA A 8 5.73 14.69 18.49
N GLN A 9 6.99 14.39 18.14
CA GLN A 9 7.39 13.17 17.40
C GLN A 9 6.64 12.97 16.08
N LEU A 10 6.10 14.05 15.50
CA LEU A 10 5.23 14.01 14.32
C LEU A 10 5.94 13.52 13.04
N PHE A 11 7.26 13.39 13.08
CA PHE A 11 8.12 12.96 11.97
C PHE A 11 8.63 11.52 12.10
N ASP A 12 8.42 10.87 13.25
CA ASP A 12 8.91 9.50 13.51
C ASP A 12 7.85 8.44 13.11
N ARG A 13 7.15 8.71 12.01
CA ARG A 13 6.03 7.87 11.57
C ARG A 13 6.56 6.63 10.90
N SER A 14 6.06 5.49 11.31
CA SER A 14 6.25 4.27 10.56
C SER A 14 5.03 3.94 9.73
N GLN A 15 5.30 3.39 8.55
CA GLN A 15 4.27 2.95 7.62
C GLN A 15 4.57 1.53 7.20
N VAL A 16 3.58 0.66 7.38
CA VAL A 16 3.62 -0.72 6.91
C VAL A 16 2.58 -0.87 5.81
N ALA A 17 3.01 -1.48 4.71
CA ALA A 17 2.11 -1.94 3.65
C ALA A 17 2.02 -3.46 3.72
N SER A 18 0.81 -3.98 3.84
CA SER A 18 0.55 -5.42 3.85
C SER A 18 -0.48 -5.78 2.78
N LEU A 19 -0.42 -7.03 2.31
CA LEU A 19 -1.40 -7.53 1.36
C LEU A 19 -2.78 -7.60 2.03
N TYR A 20 -3.78 -6.89 1.49
CA TYR A 20 -5.13 -6.91 2.04
C TYR A 20 -5.91 -8.14 1.54
N ARG A 21 -5.76 -8.47 0.26
CA ARG A 21 -6.21 -9.75 -0.31
C ARG A 21 -5.23 -10.26 -1.36
N PHE A 22 -5.23 -11.57 -1.58
CA PHE A 22 -4.48 -12.16 -2.68
C PHE A 22 -4.97 -11.64 -4.03
N MET A 23 -4.04 -11.59 -4.98
CA MET A 23 -4.32 -11.22 -6.35
C MET A 23 -5.12 -12.34 -7.04
N GLU A 24 -6.13 -11.96 -7.80
CA GLU A 24 -6.97 -12.88 -8.54
C GLU A 24 -6.71 -12.71 -10.05
N PRO A 25 -7.06 -13.69 -10.90
CA PRO A 25 -6.74 -13.62 -12.34
C PRO A 25 -7.24 -12.34 -13.03
N GLN A 26 -8.40 -11.81 -12.62
CA GLN A 26 -8.96 -10.58 -13.17
C GLN A 26 -8.20 -9.30 -12.77
N ASP A 27 -7.31 -9.37 -11.78
CA ASP A 27 -6.46 -8.24 -11.39
C ASP A 27 -5.26 -8.06 -12.34
N ILE A 28 -5.02 -9.02 -13.25
CA ILE A 28 -3.92 -8.97 -14.21
C ILE A 28 -4.48 -8.76 -15.61
N ARG A 29 -4.15 -7.62 -16.21
CA ARG A 29 -4.57 -7.27 -17.57
C ARG A 29 -3.35 -7.06 -18.46
N LYS A 30 -3.20 -7.87 -19.51
CA LYS A 30 -2.16 -7.63 -20.52
C LYS A 30 -2.49 -6.34 -21.27
N ILE A 31 -1.53 -5.42 -21.37
CA ILE A 31 -1.71 -4.13 -22.06
C ILE A 31 -0.81 -3.97 -23.29
N ALA A 32 0.28 -4.74 -23.37
CA ALA A 32 1.14 -4.82 -24.56
C ALA A 32 1.89 -6.17 -24.58
N PRO A 33 2.67 -6.49 -25.64
CA PRO A 33 3.67 -7.55 -25.55
C PRO A 33 4.55 -7.32 -24.32
N ASP A 34 4.77 -8.37 -23.54
CA ASP A 34 5.63 -8.32 -22.36
C ASP A 34 5.26 -7.26 -21.31
N THR A 35 4.03 -6.75 -21.33
CA THR A 35 3.57 -5.71 -20.39
C THR A 35 2.16 -5.98 -19.90
N TRP A 36 1.98 -5.86 -18.58
CA TRP A 36 0.72 -6.05 -17.87
C TRP A 36 0.43 -4.87 -16.95
N GLU A 37 -0.84 -4.54 -16.82
CA GLU A 37 -1.37 -3.82 -15.66
C GLU A 37 -1.74 -4.84 -14.59
N VAL A 38 -1.31 -4.60 -13.37
CA VAL A 38 -1.55 -5.45 -12.21
C VAL A 38 -2.21 -4.62 -11.12
N LYS A 39 -3.42 -5.02 -10.73
CA LYS A 39 -4.14 -4.44 -9.59
C LYS A 39 -3.69 -5.11 -8.30
N LEU A 40 -3.12 -4.34 -7.39
CA LEU A 40 -2.70 -4.80 -6.07
C LEU A 40 -3.49 -4.08 -4.99
N ILE A 41 -4.12 -4.83 -4.08
CA ILE A 41 -4.86 -4.25 -2.96
C ILE A 41 -4.04 -4.40 -1.68
N LEU A 42 -3.60 -3.28 -1.14
CA LEU A 42 -2.77 -3.21 0.05
C LEU A 42 -3.51 -2.51 1.19
N ARG A 43 -3.27 -2.98 2.41
CA ARG A 43 -3.59 -2.25 3.63
C ARG A 43 -2.37 -1.43 4.02
N ILE A 44 -2.58 -0.13 4.19
CA ILE A 44 -1.55 0.80 4.63
C ILE A 44 -1.89 1.19 6.06
N THR A 45 -1.03 0.79 6.99
CA THR A 45 -1.15 1.14 8.40
C THR A 45 0.00 2.05 8.77
N GLN A 46 -0.31 3.22 9.35
CA GLN A 46 0.66 4.16 9.87
C GLN A 46 0.54 4.28 11.39
N ARG A 47 1.69 4.33 12.06
CA ARG A 47 1.80 4.48 13.51
C ARG A 47 2.67 5.70 13.81
N LEU A 48 2.46 6.32 14.98
CA LEU A 48 3.33 7.43 15.42
C LEU A 48 4.78 6.98 15.67
N LYS A 49 4.99 5.68 15.94
CA LYS A 49 6.27 4.98 16.10
C LYS A 49 6.09 3.50 15.82
N ASP A 50 7.16 2.81 15.42
CA ASP A 50 7.16 1.36 15.14
C ASP A 50 6.57 0.51 16.26
N ASN A 51 6.91 0.82 17.51
CA ASN A 51 6.47 0.04 18.68
C ASN A 51 5.23 0.64 19.38
N SER A 52 4.59 1.65 18.80
CA SER A 52 3.39 2.24 19.38
C SER A 52 2.15 1.42 19.00
N GLY A 53 1.29 1.13 19.99
CA GLY A 53 -0.03 0.56 19.75
C GLY A 53 -0.97 1.53 19.02
N MET A 54 -0.67 2.83 19.01
CA MET A 54 -1.53 3.85 18.44
C MET A 54 -1.37 3.95 16.92
N VAL A 55 -2.43 3.54 16.21
CA VAL A 55 -2.56 3.65 14.75
C VAL A 55 -3.18 5.00 14.42
N ILE A 56 -2.57 5.74 13.49
CA ILE A 56 -3.01 7.08 13.08
C ILE A 56 -3.56 7.14 11.65
N THR A 57 -3.22 6.15 10.83
CA THR A 57 -3.86 5.94 9.53
C THR A 57 -4.01 4.44 9.34
N ASP A 58 -5.19 3.98 8.95
CA ASP A 58 -5.38 2.61 8.51
C ASP A 58 -6.34 2.60 7.34
N LYS A 59 -5.87 2.18 6.17
CA LYS A 59 -6.66 2.28 4.94
C LYS A 59 -6.36 1.15 3.97
N VAL A 60 -7.36 0.79 3.19
CA VAL A 60 -7.23 -0.14 2.08
C VAL A 60 -7.11 0.66 0.79
N VAL A 61 -6.08 0.38 0.00
CA VAL A 61 -5.74 1.12 -1.22
C VAL A 61 -5.53 0.14 -2.37
N ALA A 62 -6.14 0.44 -3.52
CA ALA A 62 -5.86 -0.22 -4.78
C ALA A 62 -4.77 0.53 -5.54
N TYR A 63 -3.69 -0.17 -5.86
CA TYR A 63 -2.63 0.28 -6.74
C TYR A 63 -2.74 -0.39 -8.10
N HIS A 64 -2.48 0.38 -9.15
CA HIS A 64 -2.48 -0.09 -10.53
C HIS A 64 -1.07 0.02 -11.09
N LEU A 65 -0.36 -1.11 -11.05
CA LEU A 65 1.07 -1.18 -11.36
C LEU A 65 1.26 -1.64 -12.81
N ARG A 66 2.25 -1.05 -13.49
CA ARG A 66 2.76 -1.57 -14.76
C ARG A 66 3.88 -2.56 -14.47
N VAL A 67 3.69 -3.79 -14.90
CA VAL A 67 4.68 -4.85 -14.82
C VAL A 67 5.18 -5.16 -16.22
N VAL A 68 6.49 -5.17 -16.40
CA VAL A 68 7.15 -5.47 -17.68
C VAL A 68 8.02 -6.69 -17.56
N LYS A 69 8.14 -7.46 -18.65
CA LYS A 69 9.15 -8.50 -18.77
C LYS A 69 10.41 -7.92 -19.41
N LEU A 70 11.55 -8.13 -18.76
CA LEU A 70 12.85 -7.64 -19.18
C LEU A 70 13.77 -8.82 -19.49
N ASN A 71 14.68 -8.66 -20.45
CA ASN A 71 15.70 -9.68 -20.69
C ASN A 71 16.86 -9.53 -19.69
N LEU A 72 16.64 -10.00 -18.46
CA LEU A 72 17.63 -10.01 -17.38
C LEU A 72 18.12 -11.43 -17.07
N SER A 73 19.28 -11.53 -16.41
CA SER A 73 19.80 -12.81 -15.95
C SER A 73 18.83 -13.50 -14.98
N ARG A 74 18.47 -14.75 -15.30
CA ARG A 74 17.55 -15.57 -14.50
C ARG A 74 18.11 -15.95 -13.13
N LEU A 75 19.43 -15.86 -12.93
CA LEU A 75 20.05 -16.10 -11.64
C LEU A 75 19.61 -15.07 -10.59
N HIS A 76 19.46 -13.81 -10.99
CA HIS A 76 19.09 -12.71 -10.11
C HIS A 76 17.60 -12.35 -10.17
N ASN A 77 16.95 -12.64 -11.30
CA ASN A 77 15.52 -12.43 -11.50
C ASN A 77 14.93 -13.61 -12.29
N PRO A 78 14.52 -14.70 -11.62
CA PRO A 78 14.03 -15.91 -12.29
C PRO A 78 12.76 -15.67 -13.10
N PHE A 79 11.96 -14.68 -12.72
CA PHE A 79 10.71 -14.34 -13.40
C PHE A 79 10.90 -13.34 -14.53
N GLN A 80 12.07 -12.69 -14.60
CA GLN A 80 12.37 -11.65 -15.59
C GLN A 80 11.34 -10.50 -15.56
N LEU A 81 10.69 -10.25 -14.44
CA LEU A 81 9.68 -9.20 -14.28
C LEU A 81 10.24 -8.01 -13.51
N ALA A 82 9.75 -6.81 -13.84
CA ALA A 82 10.05 -5.58 -13.11
C ALA A 82 8.81 -4.70 -13.00
N LEU A 83 8.80 -3.85 -11.97
CA LEU A 83 7.84 -2.76 -11.84
C LEU A 83 8.34 -1.57 -12.66
N ASP A 84 7.50 -1.11 -13.59
CA ASP A 84 7.79 0.01 -14.50
C ASP A 84 6.94 1.25 -14.18
N GLY A 85 6.33 1.27 -12.99
CA GLY A 85 5.58 2.41 -12.45
C GLY A 85 4.08 2.13 -12.31
N TYR A 86 3.31 3.21 -12.26
CA TYR A 86 1.85 3.19 -12.11
C TYR A 86 1.16 3.45 -13.45
N THR A 87 0.06 2.74 -13.73
CA THR A 87 -0.77 2.99 -14.93
C THR A 87 -1.85 4.05 -14.68
N ARG A 88 -2.25 4.24 -13.42
CA ARG A 88 -3.20 5.27 -12.97
C ARG A 88 -2.99 5.58 -11.47
N PRO A 89 -3.52 6.71 -10.97
CA PRO A 89 -3.47 7.05 -9.54
C PRO A 89 -4.06 5.94 -8.66
N GLU A 90 -3.56 5.82 -7.44
CA GLU A 90 -4.10 4.91 -6.45
C GLU A 90 -5.52 5.30 -6.02
N GLU A 91 -6.31 4.30 -5.67
CA GLU A 91 -7.70 4.46 -5.26
C GLU A 91 -7.86 4.01 -3.80
N ARG A 92 -8.31 4.91 -2.92
CA ARG A 92 -8.68 4.53 -1.54
C ARG A 92 -10.00 3.77 -1.59
N LEU A 93 -9.98 2.50 -1.18
CA LEU A 93 -11.16 1.65 -1.15
C LEU A 93 -11.92 1.76 0.18
N GLN A 94 -11.18 1.81 1.29
CA GLN A 94 -11.77 1.85 2.63
C GLN A 94 -10.85 2.61 3.58
N ASP A 95 -11.45 3.34 4.52
CA ASP A 95 -10.78 3.85 5.71
C ASP A 95 -11.16 2.97 6.91
N LEU A 96 -10.18 2.34 7.53
CA LEU A 96 -10.37 1.38 8.61
C LEU A 96 -10.27 2.03 10.00
N LEU A 97 -9.96 3.33 10.08
CA LEU A 97 -9.99 4.04 11.36
C LEU A 97 -11.36 4.59 11.73
N VAL A 98 -12.18 4.90 10.72
CA VAL A 98 -13.49 5.55 10.91
C VAL A 98 -14.52 4.60 11.53
N ASP A 99 -14.38 3.28 11.33
CA ASP A 99 -15.32 2.27 11.84
C ASP A 99 -15.27 2.08 13.37
N THR A 100 -14.40 2.80 14.11
CA THR A 100 -14.19 2.61 15.55
C THR A 100 -14.96 3.57 16.45
N GLU A 101 -15.53 4.66 15.92
CA GLU A 101 -16.18 5.69 16.75
C GLU A 101 -17.68 5.48 16.99
N GLU A 102 -18.38 4.64 16.21
CA GLU A 102 -19.84 4.46 16.34
C GLU A 102 -20.29 3.45 17.42
N SER A 103 -19.35 2.77 18.12
CA SER A 103 -19.70 1.66 19.03
C SER A 103 -19.76 2.01 20.52
N HIS A 104 -19.50 3.26 20.92
CA HIS A 104 -19.28 3.62 22.33
C HIS A 104 -20.28 4.62 22.94
N GLU A 105 -21.44 4.84 22.33
CA GLU A 105 -22.51 5.64 22.94
C GLU A 105 -23.84 4.88 22.94
N THR A 106 -23.98 3.88 23.81
CA THR A 106 -25.27 3.50 24.43
C THR A 106 -25.06 2.39 25.47
N HIS A 107 -24.86 2.77 26.74
CA HIS A 107 -25.36 2.04 27.91
C HIS A 107 -25.37 2.94 29.14
#